data_AF-A0A0C3J3Y3-F1
#
_entry.id   AF-A0A0C3J3Y3-F1
#
_cell.length_a   1.000
_cell.length_b   1.000
_cell.length_c   1.000
_cell.angle_alpha   90.00
_cell.angle_beta   90.00
_cell.angle_gamma   90.00
#
_symmetry.space_group_name_H-M   'P 1'
#
loop_
_entity.id
_entity.type
_entity.pdbx_description
1 polymer ?
#
loop_
_entity_poly.entity_id
_entity_poly.type
_entity_poly.pdbx_seq_one_letter_code
_entity_poly.pdbx_strand_id
1 'polypeptide(L)'
;FLYVDDSFGFAPASSTEWYHPYSKSLPKPLVAVLHLWDSLGIPVIEKKQVFGSVLPVISFEVDPNLMRVQMTLESCEHLLDQVRSFAHQGTRWSLRDFQHLAGYLNWALNVYPMLRPGLSALYAKTAGKNHIGALLWVNHDLVRELLWFTSHIETSDGVFFLSSVSWD
;
A
#
# COMPACT_ATOMS: atom_id res chain seq x y z
N PHE A 1 -16.89 -4.45 -1.00
CA PHE A 1 -16.21 -3.71 0.09
C PHE A 1 -16.12 -2.25 -0.31
N LEU A 2 -16.25 -1.35 0.67
CA LEU A 2 -16.21 0.10 0.47
C LEU A 2 -15.20 0.69 1.45
N TYR A 3 -14.28 1.50 0.94
CA TYR A 3 -13.33 2.27 1.75
C TYR A 3 -13.30 3.70 1.21
N VAL A 4 -13.95 4.63 1.91
CA VAL A 4 -14.10 6.03 1.46
C VAL A 4 -14.71 6.07 0.04
N ASP A 5 -13.94 6.44 -0.98
CA ASP A 5 -14.35 6.50 -2.39
C ASP A 5 -13.98 5.24 -3.19
N ASP A 6 -13.21 4.31 -2.61
CA ASP A 6 -12.80 3.06 -3.25
C ASP A 6 -13.85 1.96 -3.02
N SER A 7 -14.30 1.36 -4.12
CA SER A 7 -15.24 0.23 -4.13
C SER A 7 -14.61 -0.96 -4.83
N PHE A 8 -14.51 -2.11 -4.15
CA PHE A 8 -13.89 -3.31 -4.70
C PHE A 8 -14.63 -4.59 -4.29
N GLY A 9 -14.49 -5.63 -5.12
CA GLY A 9 -15.15 -6.92 -4.94
C GLY A 9 -14.51 -8.00 -5.78
N PHE A 10 -15.02 -9.22 -5.66
CA PHE A 10 -14.55 -10.39 -6.40
C PHE A 10 -15.72 -11.08 -7.12
N ALA A 11 -15.41 -11.74 -8.22
CA ALA A 11 -16.33 -12.60 -8.96
C ALA A 11 -15.55 -13.68 -9.71
N PRO A 12 -16.14 -14.85 -10.00
CA PRO A 12 -15.53 -15.81 -10.92
C PRO A 12 -15.28 -15.18 -12.29
N ALA A 13 -14.20 -15.57 -12.97
CA ALA A 13 -13.84 -15.03 -14.28
C ALA A 13 -14.93 -15.25 -15.35
N SER A 14 -15.73 -16.31 -15.22
CA SER A 14 -16.88 -16.60 -16.09
C SER A 14 -18.10 -15.72 -15.81
N SER A 15 -18.15 -15.03 -14.68
CA SER A 15 -19.31 -14.25 -14.23
C SER A 15 -19.27 -12.83 -14.79
N THR A 16 -19.52 -12.70 -16.09
CA THR A 16 -19.56 -11.43 -16.81
C THR A 16 -20.95 -11.07 -17.35
N GLU A 17 -21.16 -9.78 -17.61
CA GLU A 17 -22.40 -9.21 -18.14
C GLU A 17 -22.09 -7.99 -19.01
N TRP A 18 -22.88 -7.79 -20.07
CA TRP A 18 -22.68 -6.70 -21.02
C TRP A 18 -23.19 -5.37 -20.45
N TYR A 19 -22.30 -4.38 -20.35
CA TYR A 19 -22.65 -3.05 -19.88
C TYR A 19 -22.71 -2.06 -21.04
N HIS A 20 -23.93 -1.68 -21.42
CA HIS A 20 -24.19 -0.84 -22.61
C HIS A 20 -23.44 0.51 -22.61
N PRO A 21 -23.41 1.30 -21.51
CA PRO A 21 -22.76 2.61 -21.52
C PRO A 21 -21.27 2.58 -21.88
N TYR A 22 -20.58 1.49 -21.60
CA TYR A 22 -19.17 1.31 -21.98
C TYR A 22 -18.97 0.36 -23.16
N SER A 23 -20.04 -0.25 -23.68
CA SER A 23 -19.99 -1.23 -24.78
C SER A 23 -18.96 -2.35 -24.55
N LYS A 24 -18.95 -2.93 -23.34
CA LYS A 24 -18.02 -4.02 -22.97
C LYS A 24 -18.63 -4.99 -21.96
N SER A 25 -18.11 -6.22 -21.93
CA SER A 25 -18.45 -7.21 -20.90
C SER A 25 -17.63 -6.95 -19.64
N LEU A 26 -18.30 -6.87 -18.49
CA LEU A 26 -17.71 -6.59 -17.18
C LEU A 26 -18.15 -7.63 -16.14
N PRO A 27 -17.44 -7.77 -15.01
CA PRO A 27 -17.90 -8.62 -13.92
C PRO A 27 -19.30 -8.24 -13.45
N LYS A 28 -20.19 -9.22 -13.25
CA LYS A 28 -21.59 -8.99 -12.84
C LYS A 28 -21.75 -8.06 -11.62
N PRO A 29 -20.99 -8.22 -10.52
CA PRO A 29 -21.10 -7.30 -9.39
C PRO A 29 -20.74 -5.85 -9.75
N LEU A 30 -19.79 -5.65 -10.67
CA LEU A 30 -19.43 -4.31 -11.15
C LEU A 30 -20.56 -3.70 -11.97
N VAL A 31 -21.18 -4.47 -12.86
CA VAL A 31 -22.35 -4.02 -13.64
C VAL A 31 -23.53 -3.63 -12.74
N ALA A 32 -23.83 -4.43 -11.72
CA ALA A 32 -24.89 -4.14 -10.76
C ALA A 32 -24.66 -2.81 -10.02
N VAL A 33 -23.41 -2.54 -9.61
CA VAL A 33 -23.05 -1.28 -8.96
C VAL A 33 -23.12 -0.10 -9.94
N LEU A 34 -22.66 -0.29 -11.18
CA LEU A 34 -22.73 0.74 -12.22
C LEU A 34 -24.19 1.13 -12.54
N HIS A 35 -25.10 0.16 -12.66
CA HIS A 35 -26.52 0.44 -12.83
C HIS A 35 -27.13 1.17 -11.63
N LEU A 36 -26.71 0.83 -10.41
CA LEU A 36 -27.13 1.57 -9.24
C LEU A 36 -26.65 3.02 -9.31
N TRP A 37 -25.38 3.27 -9.66
CA TRP A 37 -24.85 4.62 -9.81
C TRP A 37 -25.55 5.42 -10.91
N ASP A 38 -25.82 4.81 -12.06
CA ASP A 38 -26.61 5.42 -13.13
C ASP A 38 -28.01 5.83 -12.63
N SER A 39 -28.68 4.93 -11.89
CA SER A 39 -30.02 5.20 -11.34
C SER A 39 -30.05 6.34 -10.32
N LEU A 40 -28.93 6.54 -9.61
CA LEU A 40 -28.75 7.61 -8.62
C LEU A 40 -28.19 8.91 -9.23
N GLY A 41 -27.84 8.91 -10.52
CA GLY A 41 -27.19 10.04 -11.19
C GLY A 41 -25.78 10.32 -10.68
N ILE A 42 -25.09 9.32 -10.14
CA ILE A 42 -23.72 9.45 -9.64
C ILE A 42 -22.76 9.35 -10.83
N PRO A 43 -21.90 10.36 -11.08
CA PRO A 43 -20.98 10.34 -12.19
C PRO A 43 -19.90 9.27 -11.99
N VAL A 44 -19.73 8.41 -12.97
CA VAL A 44 -18.73 7.33 -12.98
C VAL A 44 -17.74 7.54 -14.09
N ILE A 45 -16.46 7.28 -13.80
CA ILE A 45 -15.38 7.42 -14.77
C ILE A 45 -14.95 6.03 -15.22
N GLU A 46 -15.12 5.73 -16.51
CA GLU A 46 -14.82 4.41 -17.07
C GLU A 46 -13.38 3.94 -16.80
N LYS A 47 -12.39 4.84 -16.97
CA LYS A 47 -10.97 4.51 -16.74
C LYS A 47 -10.65 4.09 -15.30
N LYS A 48 -11.53 4.40 -14.33
CA LYS A 48 -11.41 3.96 -12.93
C LYS A 48 -12.09 2.62 -12.67
N GLN A 49 -12.90 2.12 -13.60
CA GLN A 49 -13.60 0.84 -13.48
C GLN A 49 -12.69 -0.29 -13.96
N VAL A 50 -11.73 -0.65 -13.11
CA VAL A 50 -10.73 -1.67 -13.39
C VAL A 50 -11.20 -3.05 -12.90
N PHE A 51 -10.87 -4.10 -13.65
CA PHE A 51 -11.09 -5.49 -13.25
C PHE A 51 -9.98 -6.37 -13.82
N GLY A 52 -9.68 -7.46 -13.14
CA GLY A 52 -8.58 -8.35 -13.48
C GLY A 52 -8.31 -9.35 -12.37
N SER A 53 -7.32 -10.22 -12.58
CA SER A 53 -6.85 -11.14 -11.55
C SER A 53 -6.13 -10.40 -10.43
N VAL A 54 -5.30 -9.41 -10.77
CA VAL A 54 -4.55 -8.59 -9.81
C VAL A 54 -5.01 -7.14 -9.94
N LEU A 55 -5.34 -6.50 -8.81
CA LEU A 55 -5.85 -5.13 -8.82
C LEU A 55 -5.16 -4.25 -7.76
N PRO A 56 -4.93 -2.97 -8.07
CA PRO A 56 -4.57 -2.00 -7.06
C PRO A 56 -5.78 -1.71 -6.16
N VAL A 57 -5.64 -1.92 -4.85
CA VAL A 57 -6.62 -1.57 -3.82
C VAL A 57 -5.90 -0.73 -2.76
N ILE A 58 -6.39 0.49 -2.49
CA ILE A 58 -5.79 1.43 -1.52
C ILE A 58 -4.26 1.59 -1.68
N SER A 59 -3.80 1.62 -2.95
CA SER A 59 -2.39 1.69 -3.36
C SER A 59 -1.53 0.45 -3.11
N PHE A 60 -2.12 -0.70 -2.78
CA PHE A 60 -1.45 -2.00 -2.76
C PHE A 60 -1.89 -2.89 -3.92
N GLU A 61 -1.00 -3.74 -4.39
CA GLU A 61 -1.32 -4.78 -5.35
C GLU A 61 -1.94 -5.99 -4.63
N VAL A 62 -3.17 -6.33 -5.00
CA VAL A 62 -3.93 -7.44 -4.42
C VAL A 62 -4.09 -8.54 -5.45
N ASP A 63 -3.56 -9.73 -5.15
CA ASP A 63 -3.78 -10.97 -5.90
C ASP A 63 -4.62 -11.95 -5.06
N PRO A 64 -5.93 -12.08 -5.34
CA PRO A 64 -6.81 -13.01 -4.63
C PRO A 64 -6.59 -14.48 -5.01
N ASN A 65 -5.91 -14.79 -6.13
CA ASN A 65 -5.62 -16.18 -6.49
C ASN A 65 -4.41 -16.70 -5.70
N LEU A 66 -3.41 -15.85 -5.49
CA LEU A 66 -2.28 -16.12 -4.60
C LEU A 66 -2.58 -15.80 -3.13
N MET A 67 -3.74 -15.21 -2.85
CA MET A 67 -4.10 -14.67 -1.52
C MET A 67 -3.02 -13.73 -0.97
N ARG A 68 -2.42 -12.92 -1.85
CA ARG A 68 -1.24 -12.10 -1.58
C ARG A 68 -1.55 -10.62 -1.73
N VAL A 69 -1.06 -9.79 -0.82
CA VAL A 69 -1.06 -8.33 -0.95
C VAL A 69 0.35 -7.81 -0.76
N GLN A 70 0.77 -6.95 -1.67
CA GLN A 70 2.12 -6.37 -1.69
C GLN A 70 2.09 -4.91 -2.14
N MET A 71 3.19 -4.19 -1.89
CA MET A 71 3.39 -2.88 -2.52
C MET A 71 3.60 -3.06 -4.02
N THR A 72 3.19 -2.07 -4.81
CA THR A 72 3.59 -2.02 -6.23
C THR A 72 5.11 -1.88 -6.31
N LEU A 73 5.72 -2.42 -7.37
CA LEU A 73 7.17 -2.34 -7.58
C LEU A 73 7.67 -0.89 -7.47
N GLU A 74 6.99 0.03 -8.14
CA GLU A 74 7.32 1.47 -8.12
C GLU A 74 7.26 2.06 -6.69
N SER A 75 6.22 1.72 -5.91
CA SER A 75 6.10 2.21 -4.53
C SER A 75 7.19 1.62 -3.63
N CYS A 76 7.55 0.35 -3.87
CA CYS A 76 8.64 -0.33 -3.18
C CYS A 76 9.99 0.34 -3.48
N GLU A 77 10.34 0.52 -4.75
CA GLU A 77 11.55 1.20 -5.18
C GLU A 77 11.63 2.62 -4.61
N HIS A 78 10.54 3.37 -4.69
CA HIS A 78 10.48 4.72 -4.15
C HIS A 78 10.69 4.77 -2.63
N LEU A 79 10.10 3.82 -1.89
CA LEU A 79 10.31 3.69 -0.45
C LEU A 79 11.77 3.36 -0.12
N LEU A 80 12.36 2.39 -0.83
CA LEU A 80 13.75 1.98 -0.63
C LEU A 80 14.71 3.14 -0.88
N ASP A 81 14.51 3.90 -1.96
CA ASP A 81 15.32 5.06 -2.30
C ASP A 81 15.21 6.19 -1.26
N GLN A 82 13.99 6.49 -0.80
CA GLN A 82 13.79 7.47 0.27
C GLN A 82 14.48 7.05 1.57
N VAL A 83 14.33 5.79 1.99
CA VAL A 83 14.97 5.32 3.23
C VAL A 83 16.49 5.34 3.10
N ARG A 84 17.04 4.90 1.96
CA ARG A 84 18.50 4.88 1.72
C ARG A 84 19.10 6.28 1.70
N SER A 85 18.45 7.24 1.05
CA SER A 85 18.90 8.65 1.04
C SER A 85 18.82 9.30 2.43
N PHE A 86 17.89 8.86 3.27
CA PHE A 86 17.76 9.33 4.65
C PHE A 86 18.79 8.68 5.59
N ALA A 87 19.09 7.40 5.40
CA ALA A 87 19.91 6.56 6.28
C ALA A 87 21.43 6.78 6.13
N HIS A 88 21.87 8.04 6.14
CA HIS A 88 23.28 8.40 6.12
C HIS A 88 23.73 9.01 7.44
N GLN A 89 24.71 8.37 8.07
CA GLN A 89 25.28 8.86 9.32
C GLN A 89 25.89 10.26 9.11
N GLY A 90 25.60 11.17 10.04
CA GLY A 90 26.13 12.53 9.99
C GLY A 90 25.31 13.50 9.12
N THR A 91 24.20 13.04 8.54
CA THR A 91 23.20 13.94 7.94
C THR A 91 22.26 14.51 9.00
N ARG A 92 21.60 15.59 8.64
CA ARG A 92 20.58 16.25 9.45
C ARG A 92 19.33 16.45 8.62
N TRP A 93 18.20 16.13 9.21
CA TRP A 93 16.89 16.33 8.59
C TRP A 93 15.97 17.06 9.57
N SER A 94 14.99 17.78 9.06
CA SER A 94 14.02 18.44 9.92
C SER A 94 13.12 17.41 10.62
N LEU A 95 12.54 17.77 11.76
CA LEU A 95 11.52 16.94 12.40
C LEU A 95 10.37 16.60 11.42
N ARG A 96 10.04 17.52 10.51
CA ARG A 96 9.09 17.24 9.41
C ARG A 96 9.54 16.04 8.59
N ASP A 97 10.76 16.03 8.10
CA ASP A 97 11.26 14.95 7.23
C ASP A 97 11.23 13.60 7.96
N PHE A 98 11.60 13.60 9.25
CA PHE A 98 11.47 12.42 10.11
C PHE A 98 10.02 11.91 10.21
N GLN A 99 9.05 12.82 10.37
CA GLN A 99 7.62 12.48 10.46
C GLN A 99 7.06 12.00 9.11
N HIS A 100 7.48 12.62 8.00
CA HIS A 100 7.12 12.19 6.65
C HIS A 100 7.64 10.77 6.39
N LEU A 101 8.91 10.48 6.73
CA LEU A 101 9.47 9.14 6.64
C LEU A 101 8.71 8.15 7.51
N ALA A 102 8.41 8.51 8.77
CA ALA A 102 7.64 7.65 9.67
C ALA A 102 6.24 7.34 9.12
N GLY A 103 5.56 8.33 8.53
CA GLY A 103 4.28 8.15 7.85
C GLY A 103 4.37 7.17 6.70
N TYR A 104 5.38 7.30 5.86
CA TYR A 104 5.55 6.42 4.70
C TYR A 104 5.92 4.98 5.11
N LEU A 105 6.79 4.82 6.11
CA LEU A 105 7.10 3.52 6.69
C LEU A 105 5.87 2.88 7.34
N ASN A 106 5.05 3.64 8.08
CA ASN A 106 3.79 3.15 8.64
C ASN A 106 2.82 2.68 7.55
N TRP A 107 2.77 3.35 6.41
CA TRP A 107 1.98 2.89 5.28
C TRP A 107 2.48 1.53 4.77
N ALA A 108 3.79 1.35 4.61
CA ALA A 108 4.38 0.07 4.21
C ALA A 108 4.11 -1.06 5.23
N LEU A 109 4.02 -0.74 6.52
CA LEU A 109 3.71 -1.72 7.58
C LEU A 109 2.32 -2.38 7.45
N ASN A 110 1.42 -1.89 6.58
CA ASN A 110 0.18 -2.59 6.25
C ASN A 110 0.45 -3.92 5.52
N VAL A 111 1.54 -3.98 4.74
CA VAL A 111 1.99 -5.20 4.05
C VAL A 111 3.31 -5.77 4.58
N TYR A 112 3.91 -5.13 5.57
CA TYR A 112 5.10 -5.65 6.27
C TYR A 112 4.98 -5.54 7.79
N PRO A 113 3.91 -6.10 8.41
CA PRO A 113 3.61 -5.85 9.83
C PRO A 113 4.72 -6.28 10.78
N MET A 114 5.52 -7.28 10.40
CA MET A 114 6.64 -7.78 11.21
C MET A 114 7.86 -6.84 11.25
N LEU A 115 7.89 -5.81 10.40
CA LEU A 115 8.99 -4.83 10.37
C LEU A 115 8.79 -3.66 11.33
N ARG A 116 7.69 -3.64 12.09
CA ARG A 116 7.40 -2.64 13.14
C ARG A 116 8.59 -2.35 14.07
N PRO A 117 9.38 -3.34 14.54
CA PRO A 117 10.54 -3.07 15.39
C PRO A 117 11.58 -2.14 14.75
N GLY A 118 11.67 -2.09 13.42
CA GLY A 118 12.62 -1.23 12.68
C GLY A 118 12.30 0.27 12.71
N LEU A 119 11.20 0.68 13.36
CA LEU A 119 10.86 2.10 13.56
C LEU A 119 11.18 2.59 14.99
N SER A 120 11.74 1.75 15.86
CA SER A 120 11.91 2.04 17.28
C SER A 120 12.83 3.25 17.51
N ALA A 121 14.01 3.26 16.88
CA ALA A 121 14.95 4.36 16.93
C ALA A 121 14.37 5.64 16.31
N LEU A 122 13.56 5.53 15.25
CA LEU A 122 12.90 6.66 14.62
C LEU A 122 11.90 7.33 15.57
N TYR A 123 11.05 6.54 16.24
CA TYR A 123 10.11 7.06 17.22
C TYR A 123 10.81 7.60 18.46
N ALA A 124 11.81 6.91 19.00
CA ALA A 124 12.62 7.43 20.11
C ALA A 124 13.28 8.77 19.74
N LYS A 125 13.74 8.90 18.48
CA LYS A 125 14.37 10.13 17.99
C LYS A 125 13.39 11.28 17.84
N THR A 126 12.13 11.04 17.54
CA THR A 126 11.11 12.09 17.34
C THR A 126 10.26 12.36 18.59
N ALA A 127 10.26 11.45 19.56
CA ALA A 127 9.49 11.54 20.78
C ALA A 127 9.69 12.88 21.52
N GLY A 128 8.58 13.49 21.92
CA GLY A 128 8.52 14.75 22.66
C GLY A 128 8.96 16.00 21.90
N LYS A 129 9.26 15.90 20.60
CA LYS A 129 9.69 17.05 19.79
C LYS A 129 8.51 17.61 19.02
N ASN A 130 8.31 18.93 19.15
CA ASN A 130 7.17 19.62 18.52
C ASN A 130 7.60 20.70 17.51
N HIS A 131 8.90 21.04 17.47
CA HIS A 131 9.43 22.05 16.56
C HIS A 131 9.72 21.44 15.19
N ILE A 132 8.77 21.59 14.26
CA ILE A 132 8.77 20.95 12.93
C ILE A 132 10.07 21.25 12.13
N GLY A 133 10.61 22.47 12.23
CA GLY A 133 11.84 22.86 11.54
C GLY A 133 13.14 22.48 12.27
N ALA A 134 13.07 21.86 13.45
CA ALA A 134 14.27 21.50 14.19
C ALA A 134 15.06 20.41 13.45
N LEU A 135 16.34 20.67 13.20
CA LEU A 135 17.23 19.73 12.56
C LEU A 135 17.70 18.65 13.55
N LEU A 136 17.42 17.40 13.24
CA LEU A 136 17.79 16.23 14.02
C LEU A 136 18.88 15.45 13.29
N TRP A 137 19.89 15.04 14.04
CA TRP A 137 20.97 14.21 13.52
C TRP A 137 20.53 12.76 13.32
N VAL A 138 20.88 12.19 12.18
CA VAL A 138 20.78 10.75 11.94
C VAL A 138 21.91 10.04 12.70
N ASN A 139 21.56 9.24 13.70
CA ASN A 139 22.51 8.47 14.51
C ASN A 139 22.69 7.04 13.98
N HIS A 140 23.70 6.35 14.49
CA HIS A 140 24.03 4.98 14.06
C HIS A 140 22.87 3.99 14.25
N ASP A 141 22.15 4.06 15.38
CA ASP A 141 21.02 3.15 15.63
C ASP A 141 19.90 3.32 14.61
N LEU A 142 19.59 4.57 14.23
CA LEU A 142 18.60 4.85 13.20
C LEU A 142 19.03 4.33 11.83
N VAL A 143 20.29 4.54 11.44
CA VAL A 143 20.83 3.99 10.19
C VAL A 143 20.71 2.46 10.18
N ARG A 144 21.13 1.80 11.26
CA ARG A 144 21.06 0.34 11.38
C ARG A 144 19.62 -0.18 11.22
N GLU A 145 18.67 0.42 11.94
CA GLU A 145 17.26 -0.02 11.89
C GLU A 145 16.61 0.25 10.54
N LEU A 146 16.86 1.41 9.93
CA LEU A 146 16.34 1.73 8.60
C LEU A 146 16.91 0.82 7.53
N LEU A 147 18.22 0.52 7.58
CA LEU A 147 18.83 -0.42 6.62
C LEU A 147 18.33 -1.86 6.85
N TRP A 148 18.16 -2.28 8.10
CA TRP A 148 17.51 -3.55 8.43
C TRP A 148 16.08 -3.61 7.86
N PHE A 149 15.31 -2.53 7.98
CA PHE A 149 13.98 -2.44 7.42
C PHE A 149 14.01 -2.62 5.90
N THR A 150 14.89 -1.90 5.20
CA THR A 150 15.02 -2.01 3.73
C THR A 150 15.44 -3.41 3.29
N SER A 151 16.40 -4.04 3.97
CA SER A 151 16.88 -5.36 3.57
C SER A 151 15.79 -6.43 3.65
N HIS A 152 14.85 -6.28 4.59
CA HIS A 152 13.73 -7.23 4.72
C HIS A 152 12.63 -6.98 3.70
N ILE A 153 12.40 -5.73 3.30
CA ILE A 153 11.45 -5.43 2.21
C ILE A 153 11.96 -6.03 0.90
N GLU A 154 13.25 -5.89 0.60
CA GLU A 154 13.84 -6.42 -0.64
C GLU A 154 13.75 -7.95 -0.78
N THR A 155 13.67 -8.66 0.35
CA THR A 155 13.57 -10.13 0.36
C THR A 155 12.17 -10.64 0.70
N SER A 156 11.16 -9.75 0.81
CA SER A 156 9.80 -10.12 1.20
C SER A 156 8.88 -10.19 -0.01
N ASP A 157 8.16 -11.31 -0.13
CA ASP A 157 7.12 -11.51 -1.15
C ASP A 157 5.76 -10.92 -0.74
N GLY A 158 5.70 -9.98 0.21
CA GLY A 158 4.46 -9.38 0.72
C GLY A 158 3.73 -10.21 1.79
N VAL A 159 2.44 -9.92 2.02
CA VAL A 159 1.58 -10.63 3.00
C VAL A 159 0.70 -11.64 2.31
N PHE A 160 0.67 -12.85 2.83
CA PHE A 160 -0.27 -13.90 2.44
C PHE A 160 -1.38 -14.01 3.49
N PHE A 161 -2.64 -13.90 3.07
CA PHE A 161 -3.79 -13.88 3.99
C PHE A 161 -4.26 -15.29 4.38
N LEU A 162 -4.04 -16.28 3.53
CA LEU A 162 -4.38 -17.68 3.76
C LEU A 162 -3.38 -18.59 3.05
N SER A 163 -2.93 -19.66 3.71
CA SER A 163 -2.37 -20.81 3.00
C SER A 163 -3.52 -21.59 2.37
N SER A 164 -3.51 -21.82 1.05
CA SER A 164 -4.46 -22.77 0.47
C SER A 164 -4.16 -24.16 1.03
N VAL A 165 -5.01 -24.65 1.92
CA VAL A 165 -5.03 -26.07 2.25
C VAL A 165 -5.88 -26.72 1.16
N SER A 166 -5.25 -27.38 0.19
CA SER A 166 -5.97 -28.29 -0.68
C SER A 166 -6.50 -29.42 0.19
N TRP A 167 -7.82 -29.51 0.33
CA TRP A 167 -8.46 -30.70 0.87
C TRP A 167 -8.55 -31.69 -0.28
N ASP A 168 -7.67 -32.69 -0.28
CA ASP A 168 -7.80 -33.90 -1.10
C ASP A 168 -8.91 -34.81 -0.55
#